data_AF-A0A9W7FVV2-F1
#
_entry.id   AF-A0A9W7FVV2-F1
#
_cell.length_a   1.000
_cell.length_b   1.000
_cell.length_c   1.000
_cell.angle_alpha   90.00
_cell.angle_beta   90.00
_cell.angle_gamma   90.00
#
_symmetry.space_group_name_H-M   'P 1'
#
loop_
_entity.id
_entity.type
_entity.pdbx_description
1 polymer ?
#
loop_
_entity_poly.entity_id
_entity_poly.type
_entity_poly.pdbx_seq_one_letter_code
_entity_poly.pdbx_strand_id
1 'polypeptide(L)'
;MSSSAVYSGVESFLNDRELTEVTFAEGVTSIGNYAFRGCSSLTAITIPDSVTMIGFGAFCGCRSLPAITIPDGVTMIGKFAFYDCHSLTTITIPDGVITIGASTFFRCISLTAITIPDGVTMIGNLAFHGCSSLAAITIPDSVTTLGHSAFFGCSSLAAITIPDGATTIGNQAFEFCSSLTAITIPDSVTTIGYQAFRNCSALTKLSLSPAVSIGVDCFSNCTALITAAADKDMPTVSDLLHYRWRRNLAVIERVNALLCLKGTWDHVENQPIEPDSQMQIDGVEAPLKRTEARDKIPKVLWRVILEFL
;
A
#
# COMPACT_ATOMS: atom_id res chain seq x y z
N MET A 1 -37.22 4.11 -17.56
CA MET A 1 -37.53 2.82 -18.23
C MET A 1 -36.27 2.00 -18.10
N SER A 2 -36.30 0.80 -17.52
CA SER A 2 -35.14 -0.09 -17.54
C SER A 2 -34.82 -0.43 -19.00
N SER A 3 -33.65 -0.05 -19.52
CA SER A 3 -33.22 -0.55 -20.82
C SER A 3 -32.47 -1.86 -20.62
N SER A 4 -32.82 -2.85 -21.44
CA SER A 4 -32.14 -4.14 -21.54
C SER A 4 -31.58 -4.27 -22.96
N ALA A 5 -30.45 -4.96 -23.09
CA ALA A 5 -29.80 -5.18 -24.37
C ALA A 5 -29.21 -6.59 -24.48
N VAL A 6 -29.05 -7.06 -25.72
CA VAL A 6 -28.34 -8.31 -26.03
C VAL A 6 -26.90 -7.96 -26.44
N TYR A 7 -25.92 -8.58 -25.79
CA TYR A 7 -24.51 -8.49 -26.16
C TYR A 7 -24.10 -9.67 -27.03
N SER A 8 -23.61 -9.41 -28.25
CA SER A 8 -23.19 -10.46 -29.20
C SER A 8 -21.67 -10.67 -29.25
N GLY A 9 -20.91 -9.95 -28.41
CA GLY A 9 -19.44 -10.09 -28.29
C GLY A 9 -18.64 -9.00 -28.98
N VAL A 10 -19.26 -8.19 -29.84
CA VAL A 10 -18.57 -7.15 -30.63
C VAL A 10 -19.06 -5.73 -30.32
N GLU A 11 -20.25 -5.59 -29.74
CA GLU A 11 -20.80 -4.29 -29.42
C GLU A 11 -20.05 -3.62 -28.26
N SER A 12 -20.29 -2.33 -28.10
CA SER A 12 -19.94 -1.63 -26.88
C SER A 12 -21.14 -0.77 -26.49
N PHE A 13 -21.57 -0.93 -25.25
CA PHE A 13 -22.57 -0.10 -24.57
C PHE A 13 -21.89 1.08 -23.86
N LEU A 14 -20.79 1.58 -24.43
CA LEU A 14 -19.98 2.66 -23.85
C LEU A 14 -20.87 3.87 -23.45
N ASN A 15 -20.87 4.17 -22.16
CA ASN A 15 -21.65 5.23 -21.51
C ASN A 15 -23.17 5.10 -21.68
N ASP A 16 -23.71 3.90 -21.91
CA ASP A 16 -25.14 3.67 -21.83
C ASP A 16 -25.60 3.73 -20.36
N ARG A 17 -25.98 4.92 -19.92
CA ARG A 17 -26.38 5.20 -18.54
C ARG A 17 -27.80 4.75 -18.21
N GLU A 18 -28.55 4.25 -19.19
CA GLU A 18 -29.90 3.73 -18.97
C GLU A 18 -29.90 2.19 -18.94
N LEU A 19 -28.82 1.55 -19.41
CA LEU A 19 -28.65 0.09 -19.39
C LEU A 19 -28.67 -0.44 -17.96
N THR A 20 -29.68 -1.25 -17.68
CA THR A 20 -29.92 -1.85 -16.35
C THR A 20 -29.69 -3.36 -16.34
N GLU A 21 -29.84 -4.02 -17.48
CA GLU A 21 -29.73 -5.48 -17.62
C GLU A 21 -29.13 -5.85 -18.98
N VAL A 22 -28.34 -6.92 -19.02
CA VAL A 22 -27.72 -7.44 -20.23
C VAL A 22 -27.97 -8.94 -20.34
N THR A 23 -28.40 -9.38 -21.50
CA THR A 23 -28.38 -10.79 -21.89
C THR A 23 -27.28 -11.02 -22.93
N PHE A 24 -26.77 -12.25 -23.02
CA PHE A 24 -25.68 -12.60 -23.94
C PHE A 24 -26.24 -13.47 -25.06
N ALA A 25 -25.79 -13.21 -26.29
CA ALA A 25 -26.07 -14.11 -27.42
C ALA A 25 -25.35 -15.45 -27.22
N GLU A 26 -25.86 -16.51 -27.87
CA GLU A 26 -25.17 -17.81 -27.88
C GLU A 26 -23.77 -17.69 -28.50
N GLY A 27 -22.81 -18.43 -27.94
CA GLY A 27 -21.45 -18.49 -28.48
C GLY A 27 -20.54 -17.31 -28.13
N VAL A 28 -20.95 -16.39 -27.26
CA VAL A 28 -20.05 -15.33 -26.77
C VAL A 28 -18.91 -15.96 -25.95
N THR A 29 -17.68 -15.83 -26.46
CA THR A 29 -16.48 -16.37 -25.82
C THR A 29 -15.63 -15.31 -25.12
N SER A 30 -15.93 -14.03 -25.30
CA SER A 30 -15.17 -12.92 -24.71
C SER A 30 -16.02 -11.69 -24.52
N ILE A 31 -15.73 -10.93 -23.47
CA ILE A 31 -16.24 -9.57 -23.29
C ILE A 31 -15.16 -8.60 -23.78
N GLY A 32 -15.49 -7.85 -24.83
CA GLY A 32 -14.59 -6.91 -25.49
C GLY A 32 -14.12 -5.75 -24.60
N ASN A 33 -13.06 -5.08 -25.05
CA ASN A 33 -12.56 -3.88 -24.39
C ASN A 33 -13.66 -2.82 -24.31
N TYR A 34 -13.83 -2.23 -23.12
CA TYR A 34 -14.83 -1.20 -22.86
C TYR A 34 -16.29 -1.59 -23.17
N ALA A 35 -16.61 -2.89 -23.25
CA ALA A 35 -17.94 -3.38 -23.66
C ALA A 35 -19.10 -2.75 -22.85
N PHE A 36 -18.92 -2.55 -21.55
CA PHE A 36 -19.91 -1.96 -20.63
C PHE A 36 -19.34 -0.74 -19.89
N ARG A 37 -18.29 -0.10 -20.43
CA ARG A 37 -17.67 1.05 -19.76
C ARG A 37 -18.69 2.17 -19.59
N GLY A 38 -18.88 2.67 -18.38
CA GLY A 38 -19.77 3.79 -18.08
C GLY A 38 -21.25 3.40 -18.05
N CYS A 39 -21.60 2.12 -18.12
CA CYS A 39 -22.96 1.63 -17.85
C CYS A 39 -23.31 1.78 -16.38
N SER A 40 -23.47 3.03 -15.94
CA SER A 40 -23.56 3.38 -14.52
C SER A 40 -24.82 2.89 -13.82
N SER A 41 -25.84 2.52 -14.57
CA SER A 41 -27.13 2.01 -14.06
C SER A 41 -27.26 0.49 -14.15
N LEU A 42 -26.23 -0.22 -14.64
CA LEU A 42 -26.23 -1.68 -14.73
C LEU A 42 -26.23 -2.26 -13.31
N THR A 43 -27.29 -2.99 -12.95
CA THR A 43 -27.48 -3.55 -11.60
C THR A 43 -27.29 -5.06 -11.55
N ALA A 44 -27.41 -5.75 -12.67
CA ALA A 44 -27.19 -7.19 -12.76
C ALA A 44 -26.62 -7.58 -14.12
N ILE A 45 -25.72 -8.57 -14.11
CA ILE A 45 -25.21 -9.21 -15.32
C ILE A 45 -24.83 -10.66 -15.01
N THR A 46 -25.25 -11.57 -15.88
CA THR A 46 -24.86 -12.99 -15.82
C THR A 46 -23.95 -13.27 -17.00
N ILE A 47 -22.67 -13.46 -16.73
CA ILE A 47 -21.68 -13.80 -17.77
C ILE A 47 -21.82 -15.30 -18.09
N PRO A 48 -21.95 -15.70 -19.37
CA PRO A 48 -22.02 -17.11 -19.75
C PRO A 48 -20.72 -17.87 -19.50
N ASP A 49 -20.82 -19.16 -19.17
CA ASP A 49 -19.66 -20.06 -18.93
C ASP A 49 -18.72 -20.21 -20.14
N SER A 50 -19.19 -19.88 -21.35
CA SER A 50 -18.37 -19.88 -22.57
C SER A 50 -17.34 -18.74 -22.61
N VAL A 51 -17.46 -17.73 -21.75
CA VAL A 51 -16.55 -16.59 -21.72
C VAL A 51 -15.22 -16.98 -21.09
N THR A 52 -14.13 -16.75 -21.82
CA THR A 52 -12.75 -17.04 -21.37
C THR A 52 -11.94 -15.77 -21.10
N MET A 53 -12.47 -14.61 -21.48
CA MET A 53 -11.73 -13.34 -21.43
C MET A 53 -12.64 -12.15 -21.12
N ILE A 54 -12.22 -11.31 -20.19
CA ILE A 54 -12.79 -9.99 -19.92
C ILE A 54 -11.78 -8.92 -20.35
N GLY A 55 -12.16 -8.07 -21.29
CA GLY A 55 -11.30 -7.08 -21.89
C GLY A 55 -10.89 -5.92 -20.97
N PHE A 56 -9.95 -5.11 -21.47
CA PHE A 56 -9.52 -3.87 -20.85
C PHE A 56 -10.70 -2.95 -20.57
N GLY A 57 -10.86 -2.51 -19.32
CA GLY A 57 -11.91 -1.57 -18.94
C GLY A 57 -13.35 -2.04 -19.22
N ALA A 58 -13.58 -3.35 -19.38
CA ALA A 58 -14.87 -3.89 -19.82
C ALA A 58 -16.06 -3.40 -18.98
N PHE A 59 -15.92 -3.34 -17.65
CA PHE A 59 -16.94 -2.87 -16.70
C PHE A 59 -16.55 -1.55 -16.01
N CYS A 60 -15.59 -0.81 -16.57
CA CYS A 60 -15.11 0.43 -15.97
C CYS A 60 -16.26 1.42 -15.77
N GLY A 61 -16.55 1.83 -14.55
CA GLY A 61 -17.60 2.79 -14.23
C GLY A 61 -19.01 2.19 -14.16
N CYS A 62 -19.15 0.86 -14.09
CA CYS A 62 -20.42 0.19 -13.71
C CYS A 62 -20.73 0.44 -12.23
N ARG A 63 -21.11 1.68 -11.90
CA ARG A 63 -21.18 2.18 -10.52
C ARG A 63 -22.31 1.58 -9.69
N SER A 64 -23.37 1.06 -10.31
CA SER A 64 -24.53 0.47 -9.62
C SER A 64 -24.49 -1.06 -9.54
N LEU A 65 -23.46 -1.72 -10.07
CA LEU A 65 -23.35 -3.18 -10.08
C LEU A 65 -22.89 -3.66 -8.70
N PRO A 66 -23.72 -4.36 -7.90
CA PRO A 66 -23.41 -4.71 -6.52
C PRO A 66 -22.54 -5.97 -6.39
N ALA A 67 -22.64 -6.87 -7.37
CA ALA A 67 -21.92 -8.14 -7.44
C ALA A 67 -21.76 -8.54 -8.91
N ILE A 68 -20.72 -9.31 -9.20
CA ILE A 68 -20.52 -9.96 -10.50
C ILE A 68 -19.89 -11.33 -10.28
N THR A 69 -20.46 -12.36 -10.90
CA THR A 69 -19.88 -13.69 -10.93
C THR A 69 -19.09 -13.84 -12.21
N ILE A 70 -17.78 -14.03 -12.09
CA ILE A 70 -16.91 -14.34 -13.23
C ILE A 70 -16.88 -15.86 -13.39
N PRO A 71 -17.17 -16.41 -14.59
CA PRO A 71 -17.14 -17.86 -14.81
C PRO A 71 -15.74 -18.47 -14.67
N ASP A 72 -15.68 -19.74 -14.25
CA ASP A 72 -14.43 -20.48 -14.01
C ASP A 72 -13.54 -20.59 -15.26
N GLY A 73 -14.13 -20.53 -16.45
CA GLY A 73 -13.41 -20.57 -17.72
C GLY A 73 -12.60 -19.31 -18.05
N VAL A 74 -12.78 -18.21 -17.30
CA VAL A 74 -12.06 -16.95 -17.55
C VAL A 74 -10.61 -17.06 -17.09
N THR A 75 -9.67 -16.88 -18.03
CA THR A 75 -8.23 -16.90 -17.74
C THR A 75 -7.59 -15.52 -17.76
N MET A 76 -8.29 -14.52 -18.30
CA MET A 76 -7.78 -13.16 -18.41
C MET A 76 -8.82 -12.10 -18.04
N ILE A 77 -8.45 -11.24 -17.09
CA ILE A 77 -9.17 -10.01 -16.74
C ILE A 77 -8.28 -8.82 -17.10
N GLY A 78 -8.75 -8.00 -18.02
CA GLY A 78 -8.04 -6.83 -18.50
C GLY A 78 -7.77 -5.80 -17.40
N LYS A 79 -6.72 -5.00 -17.59
CA LYS A 79 -6.46 -3.82 -16.75
C LYS A 79 -7.70 -2.92 -16.74
N PHE A 80 -7.94 -2.24 -15.61
CA PHE A 80 -9.10 -1.36 -15.42
C PHE A 80 -10.48 -2.04 -15.53
N ALA A 81 -10.57 -3.38 -15.63
CA ALA A 81 -11.84 -4.07 -15.93
C ALA A 81 -12.99 -3.65 -15.01
N PHE A 82 -12.74 -3.45 -13.71
CA PHE A 82 -13.73 -3.03 -12.71
C PHE A 82 -13.40 -1.66 -12.08
N TYR A 83 -12.65 -0.81 -12.79
CA TYR A 83 -12.31 0.54 -12.33
C TYR A 83 -13.58 1.36 -12.03
N ASP A 84 -13.66 2.06 -10.89
CA ASP A 84 -14.81 2.86 -10.44
C ASP A 84 -16.13 2.05 -10.32
N CYS A 85 -16.09 0.73 -10.10
CA CYS A 85 -17.27 -0.07 -9.75
C CYS A 85 -17.66 0.16 -8.28
N HIS A 86 -18.23 1.33 -7.98
CA HIS A 86 -18.43 1.81 -6.61
C HIS A 86 -19.31 0.90 -5.73
N SER A 87 -20.38 0.32 -6.29
CA SER A 87 -21.31 -0.52 -5.53
C SER A 87 -20.85 -1.97 -5.39
N LEU A 88 -19.76 -2.37 -6.07
CA LEU A 88 -19.29 -3.75 -6.06
C LEU A 88 -18.84 -4.12 -4.65
N THR A 89 -19.60 -5.00 -4.00
CA THR A 89 -19.36 -5.42 -2.60
C THR A 89 -18.53 -6.69 -2.51
N THR A 90 -18.68 -7.59 -3.48
CA THR A 90 -18.02 -8.88 -3.57
C THR A 90 -17.73 -9.22 -5.03
N ILE A 91 -16.66 -9.96 -5.26
CA ILE A 91 -16.33 -10.54 -6.56
C ILE A 91 -15.52 -11.82 -6.34
N THR A 92 -15.85 -12.86 -7.08
CA THR A 92 -15.04 -14.08 -7.14
C THR A 92 -14.15 -14.02 -8.36
N ILE A 93 -12.85 -14.16 -8.14
CA ILE A 93 -11.86 -14.27 -9.23
C ILE A 93 -11.67 -15.76 -9.50
N PRO A 94 -11.75 -16.22 -10.76
CA PRO A 94 -11.61 -17.63 -11.09
C PRO A 94 -10.13 -18.08 -11.06
N ASP A 95 -9.93 -19.36 -10.77
CA ASP A 95 -8.60 -19.98 -10.58
C ASP A 95 -7.68 -19.90 -11.81
N GLY A 96 -8.26 -19.76 -13.00
CA GLY A 96 -7.52 -19.61 -14.26
C GLY A 96 -6.80 -18.26 -14.42
N VAL A 97 -7.07 -17.27 -13.55
CA VAL A 97 -6.48 -15.93 -13.64
C VAL A 97 -5.06 -15.91 -13.08
N ILE A 98 -4.10 -15.46 -13.88
CA ILE A 98 -2.67 -15.42 -13.51
C ILE A 98 -2.22 -14.05 -12.96
N THR A 99 -2.95 -12.98 -13.25
CA THR A 99 -2.57 -11.62 -12.82
C THR A 99 -3.77 -10.78 -12.45
N ILE A 100 -3.67 -10.04 -11.33
CA ILE A 100 -4.54 -8.90 -11.08
C ILE A 100 -3.88 -7.68 -11.73
N GLY A 101 -4.43 -7.28 -12.88
CA GLY A 101 -3.90 -6.19 -13.68
C GLY A 101 -3.88 -4.83 -12.96
N ALA A 102 -3.16 -3.88 -13.57
CA ALA A 102 -3.13 -2.51 -13.08
C ALA A 102 -4.54 -1.90 -13.01
N SER A 103 -4.85 -1.27 -11.89
CA SER A 103 -6.11 -0.57 -11.62
C SER A 103 -7.38 -1.42 -11.79
N THR A 104 -7.30 -2.76 -11.75
CA THR A 104 -8.44 -3.64 -12.01
C THR A 104 -9.65 -3.34 -11.11
N PHE A 105 -9.44 -3.10 -9.81
CA PHE A 105 -10.47 -2.77 -8.82
C PHE A 105 -10.29 -1.35 -8.24
N PHE A 106 -9.65 -0.45 -8.99
CA PHE A 106 -9.45 0.93 -8.55
C PHE A 106 -10.79 1.57 -8.16
N ARG A 107 -10.86 2.12 -6.94
CA ARG A 107 -12.06 2.77 -6.37
C ARG A 107 -13.32 1.89 -6.38
N CYS A 108 -13.17 0.58 -6.19
CA CYS A 108 -14.27 -0.28 -5.73
C CYS A 108 -14.55 0.00 -4.24
N ILE A 109 -15.08 1.19 -3.94
CA ILE A 109 -15.19 1.72 -2.57
C ILE A 109 -16.04 0.87 -1.61
N SER A 110 -16.95 0.05 -2.14
CA SER A 110 -17.82 -0.83 -1.34
C SER A 110 -17.31 -2.27 -1.25
N LEU A 111 -16.20 -2.62 -1.90
CA LEU A 111 -15.64 -3.98 -1.87
C LEU A 111 -15.17 -4.28 -0.46
N THR A 112 -15.74 -5.28 0.20
CA THR A 112 -15.47 -5.55 1.62
C THR A 112 -14.47 -6.67 1.84
N ALA A 113 -14.47 -7.66 0.95
CA ALA A 113 -13.55 -8.79 0.99
C ALA A 113 -13.21 -9.28 -0.41
N ILE A 114 -12.01 -9.82 -0.57
CA ILE A 114 -11.61 -10.52 -1.80
C ILE A 114 -10.61 -11.63 -1.50
N THR A 115 -10.76 -12.76 -2.19
CA THR A 115 -9.79 -13.86 -2.18
C THR A 115 -9.07 -13.87 -3.52
N ILE A 116 -7.75 -13.77 -3.50
CA ILE A 116 -6.92 -13.86 -4.69
C ILE A 116 -6.60 -15.35 -4.94
N PRO A 117 -6.86 -15.91 -6.14
CA PRO A 117 -6.63 -17.32 -6.42
C PRO A 117 -5.15 -17.71 -6.47
N ASP A 118 -4.83 -18.95 -6.08
CA ASP A 118 -3.47 -19.50 -5.95
C ASP A 118 -2.62 -19.42 -7.24
N GLY A 119 -3.24 -19.30 -8.42
CA GLY A 119 -2.53 -19.12 -9.69
C GLY A 119 -1.98 -17.71 -9.92
N VAL A 120 -2.41 -16.72 -9.14
CA VAL A 120 -2.04 -15.32 -9.34
C VAL A 120 -0.60 -15.09 -8.90
N THR A 121 0.22 -14.53 -9.78
CA THR A 121 1.65 -14.26 -9.52
C THR A 121 1.96 -12.79 -9.25
N MET A 122 1.03 -11.88 -9.60
CA MET A 122 1.26 -10.45 -9.50
C MET A 122 -0.02 -9.68 -9.18
N ILE A 123 0.08 -8.74 -8.23
CA ILE A 123 -0.90 -7.69 -7.98
C ILE A 123 -0.35 -6.38 -8.54
N GLY A 124 -0.96 -5.90 -9.61
CA GLY A 124 -0.49 -4.76 -10.38
C GLY A 124 -0.62 -3.41 -9.66
N ASN A 125 -0.02 -2.39 -10.27
CA ASN A 125 -0.09 -1.01 -9.77
C ASN A 125 -1.55 -0.57 -9.61
N LEU A 126 -1.86 0.08 -8.49
CA LEU A 126 -3.17 0.65 -8.19
C LEU A 126 -4.34 -0.38 -8.18
N ALA A 127 -4.05 -1.69 -8.15
CA ALA A 127 -5.06 -2.74 -8.34
C ALA A 127 -6.28 -2.60 -7.42
N PHE A 128 -6.09 -2.25 -6.16
CA PHE A 128 -7.12 -2.03 -5.13
C PHE A 128 -7.08 -0.59 -4.57
N HIS A 129 -6.46 0.35 -5.28
CA HIS A 129 -6.34 1.73 -4.81
C HIS A 129 -7.72 2.33 -4.52
N GLY A 130 -7.92 2.85 -3.31
CA GLY A 130 -9.16 3.46 -2.88
C GLY A 130 -10.30 2.49 -2.60
N CYS A 131 -10.04 1.18 -2.44
CA CYS A 131 -11.04 0.23 -1.91
C CYS A 131 -11.25 0.46 -0.41
N SER A 132 -11.85 1.59 -0.05
CA SER A 132 -11.89 2.10 1.33
C SER A 132 -12.59 1.17 2.32
N SER A 133 -13.54 0.35 1.86
CA SER A 133 -14.27 -0.63 2.69
C SER A 133 -13.62 -2.01 2.75
N LEU A 134 -12.51 -2.24 2.03
CA LEU A 134 -11.84 -3.54 1.97
C LEU A 134 -11.25 -3.85 3.34
N ALA A 135 -11.89 -4.77 4.05
CA ALA A 135 -11.54 -5.14 5.41
C ALA A 135 -10.71 -6.44 5.47
N ALA A 136 -10.90 -7.33 4.50
CA ALA A 136 -10.21 -8.61 4.43
C ALA A 136 -9.72 -8.91 3.01
N ILE A 137 -8.48 -9.35 2.89
CA ILE A 137 -7.93 -9.88 1.65
C ILE A 137 -7.05 -11.09 1.94
N THR A 138 -7.22 -12.14 1.13
CA THR A 138 -6.31 -13.30 1.13
C THR A 138 -5.43 -13.23 -0.11
N ILE A 139 -4.11 -13.19 0.08
CA ILE A 139 -3.11 -13.18 -1.00
C ILE A 139 -2.34 -14.50 -0.95
N PRO A 140 -2.24 -15.25 -2.06
CA PRO A 140 -1.55 -16.54 -2.10
C PRO A 140 -0.03 -16.37 -2.20
N ASP A 141 0.70 -17.41 -1.78
CA ASP A 141 2.16 -17.44 -1.74
C ASP A 141 2.83 -17.32 -3.11
N SER A 142 2.09 -17.59 -4.19
CA SER A 142 2.52 -17.40 -5.57
C SER A 142 2.76 -15.94 -5.95
N VAL A 143 2.21 -14.97 -5.21
CA VAL A 143 2.36 -13.55 -5.53
C VAL A 143 3.75 -13.06 -5.16
N THR A 144 4.54 -12.66 -6.16
CA THR A 144 5.92 -12.20 -5.95
C THR A 144 6.05 -10.67 -5.83
N THR A 145 5.03 -9.94 -6.30
CA THR A 145 5.09 -8.48 -6.45
C THR A 145 3.77 -7.83 -6.04
N LEU A 146 3.86 -6.87 -5.12
CA LEU A 146 2.79 -5.92 -4.80
C LEU A 146 3.12 -4.57 -5.44
N GLY A 147 2.32 -4.17 -6.43
CA GLY A 147 2.59 -2.98 -7.25
C GLY A 147 2.54 -1.65 -6.50
N HIS A 148 2.96 -0.60 -7.21
CA HIS A 148 2.85 0.78 -6.74
C HIS A 148 1.41 1.11 -6.35
N SER A 149 1.21 1.62 -5.14
CA SER A 149 -0.09 2.04 -4.61
C SER A 149 -1.18 0.96 -4.69
N ALA A 150 -0.80 -0.34 -4.68
CA ALA A 150 -1.73 -1.45 -4.90
C ALA A 150 -2.92 -1.44 -3.93
N PHE A 151 -2.71 -1.08 -2.66
CA PHE A 151 -3.71 -1.00 -1.59
C PHE A 151 -3.82 0.40 -0.99
N PHE A 152 -3.32 1.43 -1.68
CA PHE A 152 -3.40 2.82 -1.21
C PHE A 152 -4.84 3.17 -0.81
N GLY A 153 -5.04 3.71 0.39
CA GLY A 153 -6.35 4.14 0.87
C GLY A 153 -7.34 3.02 1.16
N CYS A 154 -6.89 1.77 1.34
CA CYS A 154 -7.72 0.70 1.90
C CYS A 154 -7.93 0.92 3.41
N SER A 155 -8.66 1.97 3.76
CA SER A 155 -8.74 2.49 5.13
C SER A 155 -9.38 1.52 6.14
N SER A 156 -10.19 0.57 5.71
CA SER A 156 -10.80 -0.46 6.56
C SER A 156 -9.95 -1.72 6.72
N LEU A 157 -8.82 -1.85 6.00
CA LEU A 157 -7.99 -3.04 6.04
C LEU A 157 -7.30 -3.15 7.40
N ALA A 158 -7.73 -4.11 8.23
CA ALA A 158 -7.28 -4.22 9.62
C ALA A 158 -6.01 -5.05 9.79
N ALA A 159 -5.82 -6.05 8.93
CA ALA A 159 -4.68 -6.95 8.92
C ALA A 159 -4.43 -7.44 7.49
N ILE A 160 -3.16 -7.70 7.18
CA ILE A 160 -2.76 -8.36 5.94
C ILE A 160 -1.51 -9.20 6.18
N THR A 161 -1.47 -10.38 5.57
CA THR A 161 -0.27 -11.22 5.50
C THR A 161 0.36 -10.99 4.13
N ILE A 162 1.62 -10.56 4.12
CA ILE A 162 2.40 -10.50 2.88
C ILE A 162 2.86 -11.94 2.56
N PRO A 163 2.64 -12.43 1.32
CA PRO A 163 2.93 -13.82 0.97
C PRO A 163 4.44 -14.12 0.97
N ASP A 164 4.81 -15.36 1.28
CA ASP A 164 6.21 -15.79 1.38
C ASP A 164 6.98 -15.72 0.05
N GLY A 165 6.27 -15.69 -1.08
CA GLY A 165 6.86 -15.44 -2.40
C GLY A 165 7.15 -13.96 -2.70
N ALA A 166 6.62 -13.02 -1.92
CA ALA A 166 6.78 -11.60 -2.19
C ALA A 166 8.24 -11.18 -2.02
N THR A 167 8.78 -10.52 -3.05
CA THR A 167 10.13 -9.94 -3.01
C THR A 167 10.11 -8.42 -2.91
N THR A 168 9.02 -7.80 -3.34
CA THR A 168 8.89 -6.35 -3.46
C THR A 168 7.52 -5.86 -2.99
N ILE A 169 7.53 -4.89 -2.06
CA ILE A 169 6.38 -4.05 -1.72
C ILE A 169 6.57 -2.68 -2.40
N GLY A 170 5.69 -2.33 -3.32
CA GLY A 170 5.81 -1.12 -4.14
C GLY A 170 5.70 0.19 -3.37
N ASN A 171 6.08 1.29 -4.04
CA ASN A 171 5.92 2.65 -3.51
C ASN A 171 4.44 2.90 -3.16
N GLN A 172 4.19 3.46 -1.96
CA GLN A 172 2.86 3.82 -1.45
C GLN A 172 1.86 2.65 -1.40
N ALA A 173 2.34 1.40 -1.44
CA ALA A 173 1.49 0.20 -1.57
C ALA A 173 0.36 0.14 -0.52
N PHE A 174 0.59 0.57 0.71
CA PHE A 174 -0.36 0.61 1.82
C PHE A 174 -0.49 2.01 2.43
N GLU A 175 -0.14 3.07 1.69
CA GLU A 175 -0.31 4.43 2.21
C GLU A 175 -1.80 4.71 2.52
N PHE A 176 -2.09 5.34 3.66
CA PHE A 176 -3.44 5.59 4.19
C PHE A 176 -4.27 4.34 4.55
N CYS A 177 -3.65 3.18 4.76
CA CYS A 177 -4.31 2.04 5.42
C CYS A 177 -4.43 2.29 6.94
N SER A 178 -5.26 3.26 7.33
CA SER A 178 -5.31 3.81 8.69
C SER A 178 -5.79 2.84 9.77
N SER A 179 -6.55 1.80 9.40
CA SER A 179 -6.98 0.73 10.32
C SER A 179 -6.00 -0.44 10.41
N LEU A 180 -4.92 -0.46 9.62
CA LEU A 180 -3.97 -1.57 9.61
C LEU A 180 -3.23 -1.63 10.93
N THR A 181 -3.51 -2.65 11.75
CA THR A 181 -2.95 -2.78 13.10
C THR A 181 -1.69 -3.62 13.16
N ALA A 182 -1.62 -4.63 12.28
CA ALA A 182 -0.53 -5.58 12.20
C ALA A 182 -0.30 -6.00 10.75
N ILE A 183 0.97 -6.23 10.43
CA ILE A 183 1.41 -6.79 9.16
C ILE A 183 2.57 -7.74 9.39
N THR A 184 2.52 -8.89 8.73
CA THR A 184 3.63 -9.84 8.67
C THR A 184 4.33 -9.65 7.33
N ILE A 185 5.62 -9.29 7.38
CA ILE A 185 6.48 -9.14 6.20
C ILE A 185 7.52 -10.26 6.24
N PRO A 186 7.51 -11.19 5.27
CA PRO A 186 8.45 -12.31 5.25
C PRO A 186 9.86 -11.88 4.84
N ASP A 187 10.86 -12.70 5.19
CA ASP A 187 12.28 -12.44 4.91
C ASP A 187 12.62 -12.45 3.41
N SER A 188 11.73 -13.00 2.58
CA SER A 188 11.80 -12.94 1.12
C SER A 188 11.70 -11.51 0.57
N VAL A 189 11.08 -10.58 1.32
CA VAL A 189 10.93 -9.19 0.91
C VAL A 189 12.28 -8.49 1.02
N THR A 190 12.84 -8.15 -0.13
CA THR A 190 14.14 -7.46 -0.23
C THR A 190 13.98 -5.95 -0.40
N THR A 191 12.81 -5.48 -0.86
CA THR A 191 12.55 -4.07 -1.12
C THR A 191 11.16 -3.64 -0.65
N ILE A 192 11.11 -2.55 0.11
CA ILE A 192 9.89 -1.83 0.49
C ILE A 192 9.99 -0.41 -0.02
N GLY A 193 9.02 0.02 -0.82
CA GLY A 193 9.07 1.28 -1.56
C GLY A 193 8.92 2.55 -0.73
N TYR A 194 9.11 3.69 -1.42
CA TYR A 194 8.81 5.04 -0.93
C TYR A 194 7.41 5.11 -0.33
N GLN A 195 7.29 5.62 0.90
CA GLN A 195 6.01 5.85 1.58
C GLN A 195 5.08 4.62 1.66
N ALA A 196 5.61 3.40 1.54
CA ALA A 196 4.80 2.19 1.41
C ALA A 196 3.75 2.00 2.53
N PHE A 197 4.04 2.45 3.77
CA PHE A 197 3.14 2.38 4.92
C PHE A 197 2.82 3.77 5.50
N ARG A 198 3.01 4.84 4.73
CA ARG A 198 2.77 6.20 5.22
C ARG A 198 1.32 6.36 5.69
N ASN A 199 1.10 7.03 6.81
CA ASN A 199 -0.20 7.20 7.46
C ASN A 199 -0.93 5.89 7.85
N CYS A 200 -0.22 4.77 8.04
CA CYS A 200 -0.77 3.60 8.74
C CYS A 200 -0.81 3.87 10.26
N SER A 201 -1.69 4.77 10.68
CA SER A 201 -1.70 5.34 12.05
C SER A 201 -1.98 4.32 13.15
N ALA A 202 -2.68 3.22 12.85
CA ALA A 202 -3.00 2.15 13.80
C ALA A 202 -1.94 1.03 13.84
N LEU A 203 -0.91 1.07 13.00
CA LEU A 203 0.08 0.01 12.91
C LEU A 203 0.89 -0.03 14.21
N THR A 204 0.83 -1.14 14.95
CA THR A 204 1.51 -1.30 16.25
C THR A 204 2.63 -2.33 16.20
N LYS A 205 2.54 -3.30 15.29
CA LYS A 205 3.47 -4.42 15.20
C LYS A 205 4.03 -4.53 13.80
N LEU A 206 5.35 -4.65 13.73
CA LEU A 206 6.11 -4.78 12.50
C LEU A 206 7.37 -5.61 12.76
N SER A 207 7.59 -6.62 11.92
CA SER A 207 8.82 -7.40 11.85
C SER A 207 9.42 -7.21 10.47
N LEU A 208 10.74 -6.99 10.40
CA LEU A 208 11.48 -6.74 9.17
C LEU A 208 12.76 -7.55 9.17
N SER A 209 13.15 -8.07 8.01
CA SER A 209 14.49 -8.62 7.80
C SER A 209 15.54 -7.51 7.84
N PRO A 210 16.72 -7.73 8.47
CA PRO A 210 17.80 -6.73 8.51
C PRO A 210 18.38 -6.39 7.13
N ALA A 211 18.15 -7.24 6.12
CA ALA A 211 18.64 -7.04 4.76
C ALA A 211 17.67 -6.22 3.87
N VAL A 212 16.47 -5.90 4.35
CA VAL A 212 15.45 -5.24 3.54
C VAL A 212 15.84 -3.79 3.21
N SER A 213 15.74 -3.42 1.93
CA SER A 213 15.88 -2.04 1.48
C SER A 213 14.57 -1.30 1.71
N ILE A 214 14.60 -0.27 2.56
CA ILE A 214 13.43 0.53 2.93
C ILE A 214 13.47 1.88 2.22
N GLY A 215 12.37 2.26 1.57
CA GLY A 215 12.21 3.52 0.87
C GLY A 215 12.07 4.73 1.80
N VAL A 216 12.29 5.93 1.25
CA VAL A 216 12.09 7.20 1.96
C VAL A 216 10.67 7.27 2.53
N ASP A 217 10.54 7.73 3.78
CA ASP A 217 9.27 7.99 4.48
C ASP A 217 8.31 6.81 4.55
N CYS A 218 8.83 5.59 4.41
CA CYS A 218 8.06 4.34 4.39
C CYS A 218 7.05 4.25 5.54
N PHE A 219 7.45 4.58 6.77
CA PHE A 219 6.60 4.53 7.97
C PHE A 219 6.28 5.94 8.52
N SER A 220 6.31 6.97 7.68
CA SER A 220 5.94 8.33 8.12
C SER A 220 4.48 8.36 8.61
N ASN A 221 4.22 9.09 9.70
CA ASN A 221 2.90 9.16 10.34
C ASN A 221 2.30 7.81 10.80
N CYS A 222 3.11 6.77 11.00
CA CYS A 222 2.71 5.56 11.73
C CYS A 222 2.76 5.82 13.25
N THR A 223 1.84 6.63 13.76
CA THR A 223 1.90 7.15 15.14
C THR A 223 1.86 6.05 16.20
N ALA A 224 1.03 5.01 16.03
CA ALA A 224 0.99 3.90 16.98
C ALA A 224 2.30 3.09 17.01
N LEU A 225 2.97 2.92 15.87
CA LEU A 225 4.26 2.25 15.77
C LEU A 225 5.35 3.06 16.47
N ILE A 226 5.33 4.39 16.28
CA ILE A 226 6.27 5.33 16.91
C ILE A 226 6.07 5.37 18.44
N THR A 227 4.83 5.28 18.92
CA THR A 227 4.55 5.23 20.37
C THR A 227 4.97 3.89 20.97
N ALA A 228 4.62 2.77 20.33
CA ALA A 228 5.04 1.43 20.77
C ALA A 228 6.57 1.29 20.81
N ALA A 229 7.26 2.00 19.92
CA ALA A 229 8.70 2.09 19.85
C ALA A 229 9.37 2.85 21.01
N ALA A 230 8.66 3.75 21.69
CA ALA A 230 9.22 4.56 22.78
C ALA A 230 9.28 3.81 24.13
N ASP A 231 8.52 2.72 24.28
CA ASP A 231 8.61 1.78 25.40
C ASP A 231 9.69 0.72 25.08
N LYS A 232 10.80 0.78 25.81
CA LYS A 232 12.17 0.31 25.51
C LYS A 232 12.45 -1.19 25.22
N ASP A 233 11.48 -2.04 24.82
CA ASP A 233 11.72 -3.50 24.72
C ASP A 233 11.46 -4.15 23.34
N MET A 234 11.49 -3.40 22.23
CA MET A 234 11.37 -4.00 20.87
C MET A 234 12.68 -3.95 20.05
N PRO A 235 13.27 -5.12 19.70
CA PRO A 235 14.46 -5.21 18.86
C PRO A 235 14.28 -4.55 17.47
N THR A 236 13.10 -4.67 16.87
CA THR A 236 12.76 -4.19 15.51
C THR A 236 12.69 -2.67 15.39
N VAL A 237 12.52 -1.98 16.51
CA VAL A 237 12.38 -0.52 16.58
C VAL A 237 13.74 0.16 16.59
N SER A 238 14.75 -0.48 17.19
CA SER A 238 16.12 -0.01 17.13
C SER A 238 16.54 0.19 15.67
N ASP A 239 16.18 -0.72 14.76
CA ASP A 239 16.51 -0.60 13.33
C ASP A 239 15.74 0.54 12.62
N LEU A 240 14.48 0.76 12.97
CA LEU A 240 13.67 1.87 12.42
C LEU A 240 14.15 3.25 12.92
N LEU A 241 14.52 3.34 14.20
CA LEU A 241 15.17 4.52 14.77
C LEU A 241 16.58 4.67 14.19
N HIS A 242 17.38 3.62 14.10
CA HIS A 242 18.70 3.62 13.45
C HIS A 242 18.59 4.04 11.99
N TYR A 243 17.49 3.75 11.29
CA TYR A 243 17.26 4.25 9.93
C TYR A 243 16.98 5.77 9.91
N ARG A 244 16.19 6.29 10.87
CA ARG A 244 16.07 7.74 11.11
C ARG A 244 17.43 8.36 11.46
N TRP A 245 18.24 7.70 12.28
CA TRP A 245 19.57 8.15 12.70
C TRP A 245 20.62 8.06 11.57
N ARG A 246 20.64 7.03 10.71
CA ARG A 246 21.55 6.89 9.56
C ARG A 246 21.35 8.00 8.53
N ARG A 247 20.11 8.45 8.30
CA ARG A 247 19.84 9.63 7.47
C ARG A 247 20.31 10.92 8.09
N ASN A 248 20.10 11.08 9.39
CA ASN A 248 20.65 12.22 10.10
C ASN A 248 22.18 12.18 10.10
N LEU A 249 22.81 11.01 10.21
CA LEU A 249 24.26 10.88 10.17
C LEU A 249 24.81 11.27 8.79
N ALA A 250 24.21 10.83 7.69
CA ALA A 250 24.63 11.26 6.35
C ALA A 250 24.43 12.78 6.09
N VAL A 251 23.41 13.39 6.71
CA VAL A 251 23.19 14.84 6.68
C VAL A 251 24.19 15.57 7.59
N ILE A 252 24.45 15.05 8.79
CA ILE A 252 25.44 15.55 9.75
C ILE A 252 26.85 15.45 9.16
N GLU A 253 27.21 14.35 8.50
CA GLU A 253 28.50 14.17 7.82
C GLU A 253 28.64 15.14 6.63
N ARG A 254 27.57 15.40 5.87
CA ARG A 254 27.58 16.41 4.80
C ARG A 254 27.68 17.83 5.34
N VAL A 255 27.00 18.13 6.45
CA VAL A 255 27.09 19.42 7.15
C VAL A 255 28.50 19.59 7.75
N ASN A 256 29.07 18.56 8.35
CA ASN A 256 30.44 18.55 8.89
C ASN A 256 31.49 18.68 7.77
N ALA A 257 31.30 18.01 6.63
CA ALA A 257 32.16 18.16 5.46
C ALA A 257 32.08 19.58 4.84
N LEU A 258 30.89 20.18 4.80
CA LEU A 258 30.68 21.58 4.38
C LEU A 258 31.28 22.58 5.39
N LEU A 259 31.26 22.27 6.68
CA LEU A 259 31.90 23.08 7.73
C LEU A 259 33.43 22.95 7.70
N CYS A 260 33.98 21.77 7.37
CA CYS A 260 35.41 21.58 7.09
C CYS A 260 35.86 22.37 5.84
N LEU A 261 35.07 22.38 4.78
CA LEU A 261 35.36 23.13 3.54
C LEU A 261 35.26 24.66 3.72
N LYS A 262 34.54 25.15 4.74
CA LYS A 262 34.41 26.58 5.07
C LYS A 262 35.39 27.08 6.13
N GLY A 263 36.34 26.26 6.55
CA GLY A 263 37.53 26.71 7.28
C GLY A 263 37.26 27.28 8.67
N THR A 264 36.32 26.70 9.43
CA THR A 264 36.09 27.11 10.83
C THR A 264 35.79 25.92 11.75
N TRP A 265 36.71 24.97 11.92
CA TRP A 265 36.75 24.07 13.09
C TRP A 265 38.18 23.53 13.25
N ASP A 266 39.02 24.30 13.95
CA ASP A 266 40.27 23.78 14.50
C ASP A 266 39.96 23.10 15.85
N HIS A 267 40.53 21.91 16.01
CA HIS A 267 40.67 21.11 17.23
C HIS A 267 39.42 20.48 17.85
N VAL A 268 39.14 19.23 17.45
CA VAL A 268 39.03 18.10 18.40
C VAL A 268 39.67 16.88 17.74
N GLU A 269 40.67 16.29 18.41
CA GLU A 269 41.45 15.15 17.96
C GLU A 269 40.61 13.87 17.81
N ASN A 270 40.93 13.12 16.75
CA ASN A 270 40.55 11.72 16.55
C ASN A 270 41.02 10.83 17.72
N GLN A 271 40.09 10.13 18.36
CA GLN A 271 40.38 8.85 19.03
C GLN A 271 39.20 7.88 18.77
N PRO A 272 39.46 6.59 18.46
CA PRO A 272 38.41 5.60 18.20
C PRO A 272 37.78 5.14 19.52
N ILE A 273 36.45 5.05 19.55
CA ILE A 273 35.70 4.51 20.70
C ILE A 273 35.55 2.99 20.50
N GLU A 274 36.15 2.20 21.39
CA GLU A 274 35.86 0.76 21.51
C GLU A 274 34.56 0.52 22.31
N PRO A 275 33.79 -0.55 21.97
CA PRO A 275 32.51 -0.83 22.60
C PRO A 275 32.70 -1.80 23.77
N ASP A 276 32.85 -1.28 24.99
CA ASP A 276 32.30 -1.86 26.23
C ASP A 276 32.99 -1.24 27.45
N SER A 277 32.34 -0.25 28.06
CA SER A 277 32.54 0.06 29.48
C SER A 277 31.33 0.81 30.01
N GLN A 278 30.52 0.11 30.79
CA GLN A 278 29.45 0.66 31.61
C GLN A 278 30.03 1.71 32.56
N MET A 279 29.42 2.90 32.59
CA MET A 279 29.64 3.87 33.66
C MET A 279 28.29 4.17 34.32
N GLN A 280 28.09 3.59 35.50
CA GLN A 280 27.06 3.99 36.46
C GLN A 280 27.35 5.43 36.91
N ILE A 281 26.30 6.25 37.00
CA ILE A 281 26.31 7.46 37.82
C ILE A 281 25.03 7.43 38.66
N ASP A 282 25.20 7.17 39.96
CA ASP A 282 24.15 7.31 40.96
C ASP A 282 23.87 8.79 41.26
N GLY A 283 22.58 9.11 41.36
CA GLY A 283 22.04 10.14 42.26
C GLY A 283 22.25 11.62 41.92
N VAL A 284 21.34 12.20 41.13
CA VAL A 284 20.71 13.51 41.46
C VAL A 284 19.26 13.49 40.97
N GLU A 285 18.32 13.61 41.91
CA GLU A 285 16.89 13.80 41.69
C GLU A 285 16.55 15.20 41.14
N ALA A 286 15.44 15.25 40.36
CA ALA A 286 14.57 16.39 40.04
C ALA A 286 14.78 17.17 38.70
N PRO A 287 13.68 17.63 38.07
CA PRO A 287 13.67 18.07 36.66
C PRO A 287 14.09 19.53 36.48
N LEU A 288 15.00 19.78 35.54
CA LEU A 288 15.37 21.14 35.12
C LEU A 288 14.16 21.86 34.50
N LYS A 289 13.79 22.99 35.12
CA LYS A 289 12.74 23.89 34.64
C LYS A 289 13.15 24.55 33.32
N ARG A 290 12.15 24.72 32.45
CA ARG A 290 12.16 25.15 31.03
C ARG A 290 12.87 26.47 30.67
N THR A 291 13.52 27.15 31.61
CA THR A 291 14.04 28.52 31.44
C THR A 291 15.56 28.62 31.34
N GLU A 292 16.33 27.59 31.68
CA GLU A 292 17.81 27.66 31.68
C GLU A 292 18.49 27.07 30.43
N ALA A 293 17.73 26.42 29.55
CA ALA A 293 18.26 25.87 28.28
C ALA A 293 18.40 26.92 27.15
N ARG A 294 17.86 28.13 27.35
CA ARG A 294 17.68 29.14 26.30
C ARG A 294 18.97 29.87 25.90
N ASP A 295 19.98 29.90 26.77
CA ASP A 295 21.20 30.68 26.57
C ASP A 295 22.42 29.88 26.09
N LYS A 296 22.29 28.54 25.96
CA LYS A 296 23.42 27.66 25.56
C LYS A 296 23.34 27.11 24.14
N ILE A 297 22.29 27.44 23.37
CA ILE A 297 22.14 26.96 21.98
C ILE A 297 22.36 28.14 21.02
N PRO A 298 23.37 28.07 20.13
CA PRO A 298 23.58 29.10 19.11
C PRO A 298 22.30 29.34 18.30
N LYS A 299 21.92 30.60 18.07
CA LYS A 299 20.65 31.00 17.41
C LYS A 299 20.39 30.33 16.05
N VAL A 300 21.44 29.80 15.40
CA VAL A 300 21.35 29.04 14.14
C VAL A 300 20.78 27.63 14.36
N LEU A 301 21.13 26.95 15.47
CA LEU A 301 20.58 25.63 15.80
C LEU A 301 19.09 25.69 16.13
N TRP A 302 18.61 26.79 16.72
CA TRP A 302 17.18 26.94 17.05
C TRP A 302 16.29 27.06 15.81
N ARG A 303 16.81 27.66 14.72
CA ARG A 303 16.10 27.69 13.43
C ARG A 303 16.00 26.30 12.79
N VAL A 304 17.03 25.47 12.93
CA VAL A 304 17.02 24.10 12.42
C VAL A 304 16.11 23.19 13.26
N ILE A 305 16.02 23.39 14.57
CA ILE A 305 15.14 22.58 15.43
C ILE A 305 13.65 22.93 15.21
N LEU A 306 13.32 24.18 14.90
CA LEU A 306 11.94 24.60 14.64
C LEU A 306 11.43 24.28 13.23
N GLU A 307 12.31 23.98 12.26
CA GLU A 307 11.87 23.52 10.93
C GLU A 307 11.56 22.00 10.89
N PHE A 308 11.81 21.26 11.98
CA PHE A 308 11.71 19.80 12.04
C PHE A 308 10.91 19.23 13.23
N LEU A 309 10.15 20.08 13.94
CA LEU A 309 9.04 19.68 14.83
C LEU A 309 7.71 20.02 14.17
#